data_AF-A0A0C2WV28-F1
#
_entry.id   AF-A0A0C2WV28-F1
#
_cell.length_a   1.000
_cell.length_b   1.000
_cell.length_c   1.000
_cell.angle_alpha   90.00
_cell.angle_beta   90.00
_cell.angle_gamma   90.00
#
_symmetry.space_group_name_H-M   'P 1'
#
loop_
_entity.id
_entity.type
_entity.pdbx_description
1 polymer ?
#
loop_
_entity_poly.entity_id
_entity_poly.type
_entity_poly.pdbx_seq_one_letter_code
_entity_poly.pdbx_strand_id
1 'polypeptide(L)'
;MENGKLDSSSDVYPTMNDGLQQAAEYMRTLQQRFQSSVWTPGKQRSRVFADAHPITAIFLGIFGALALVPVASYLIFMAFVLVSCVSVALALAIGFTLFVGFWAGVFLFFTLLLVLCFTCLATAAALGFYLFYRLIFHVQSEDGQGVRGWAYETKNRLVPSGVQQYADNAQKKAADYYATAKEQSLKLDQM
;
A
#
# COMPACT_ATOMS: atom_id res chain seq x y z
N MET A 1 12.75 28.75 31.98
CA MET A 1 11.72 28.37 31.00
C MET A 1 12.03 29.16 29.74
N GLU A 2 12.78 28.55 28.84
CA GLU A 2 13.19 29.16 27.58
C GLU A 2 12.67 28.23 26.48
N ASN A 3 11.68 28.71 25.74
CA ASN A 3 10.97 27.95 24.71
C ASN A 3 11.88 27.80 23.49
N GLY A 4 12.51 26.64 23.37
CA GLY A 4 13.28 26.23 22.19
C GLY A 4 12.38 26.12 20.96
N LYS A 5 12.46 27.13 20.10
CA LYS A 5 11.76 27.23 18.83
C LYS A 5 12.38 26.24 17.83
N LEU A 6 11.68 25.12 17.61
CA LEU A 6 12.01 24.13 16.58
C LEU A 6 11.62 24.69 15.21
N ASP A 7 12.55 25.38 14.57
CA ASP A 7 12.43 25.85 13.19
C ASP A 7 13.63 25.31 12.39
N SER A 8 13.56 24.05 11.95
CA SER A 8 14.63 23.45 11.14
C SER A 8 14.17 22.29 10.26
N SER A 9 13.00 22.41 9.59
CA SER A 9 12.54 21.35 8.68
C SER A 9 12.34 21.79 7.22
N SER A 10 12.56 23.06 6.87
CA SER A 10 12.47 23.54 5.47
C SER A 10 13.81 23.61 4.73
N ASP A 11 14.94 23.57 5.44
CA ASP A 11 16.26 23.90 4.86
C ASP A 11 17.04 22.68 4.33
N VAL A 12 16.44 21.49 4.31
CA VAL A 12 17.10 20.25 3.85
C VAL A 12 16.86 19.98 2.35
N TYR A 13 15.84 20.58 1.75
CA TYR A 13 15.52 20.42 0.32
C TYR A 13 16.16 21.40 -0.70
N PRO A 14 16.98 22.42 -0.36
CA PRO A 14 17.71 23.19 -1.39
C PRO A 14 18.88 22.42 -2.03
N THR A 15 19.34 21.31 -1.47
CA THR A 15 20.59 20.63 -1.88
C THR A 15 20.54 19.88 -3.21
N MET A 16 19.38 19.35 -3.64
CA MET A 16 19.29 18.61 -4.92
C MET A 16 19.36 19.54 -6.13
N ASN A 17 18.69 20.69 -6.06
CA ASN A 17 18.69 21.65 -7.17
C ASN A 17 20.07 22.27 -7.34
N ASP A 18 20.75 22.60 -6.22
CA ASP A 18 22.11 23.13 -6.22
C ASP A 18 23.12 22.12 -6.80
N GLY A 19 22.96 20.83 -6.48
CA GLY A 19 23.78 19.76 -7.06
C GLY A 19 23.60 19.60 -8.58
N LEU A 20 22.36 19.72 -9.08
CA LEU A 20 22.09 19.70 -10.53
C LEU A 20 22.66 20.93 -11.24
N GLN A 21 22.59 22.11 -10.61
CA GLN A 21 23.18 23.33 -11.15
C GLN A 21 24.70 23.24 -11.22
N GLN A 22 25.34 22.74 -10.15
CA GLN A 22 26.79 22.54 -10.13
C GLN A 22 27.24 21.51 -11.17
N ALA A 23 26.50 20.42 -11.34
CA ALA A 23 26.78 19.42 -12.39
C ALA A 23 26.62 20.02 -13.80
N ALA A 24 25.61 20.87 -14.02
CA ALA A 24 25.41 21.56 -15.29
C ALA A 24 26.53 22.57 -15.59
N GLU A 25 26.97 23.34 -14.60
CA GLU A 25 28.13 24.24 -14.75
C GLU A 25 29.41 23.47 -15.03
N TYR A 26 29.62 22.35 -14.35
CA TYR A 26 30.74 21.46 -14.62
C TYR A 26 30.72 20.89 -16.05
N MET A 27 29.56 20.42 -16.53
CA MET A 27 29.43 19.96 -17.92
C MET A 27 29.69 21.10 -18.93
N ARG A 28 29.21 22.32 -18.66
CA ARG A 28 29.47 23.48 -19.53
C ARG A 28 30.94 23.83 -19.60
N THR A 29 31.65 23.84 -18.47
CA THR A 29 33.09 24.13 -18.45
C THR A 29 33.90 23.02 -19.13
N LEU A 30 33.53 21.75 -18.96
CA LEU A 30 34.12 20.64 -19.70
C LEU A 30 33.88 20.76 -21.21
N GLN A 31 32.64 21.06 -21.62
CA GLN A 31 32.30 21.27 -23.02
C GLN A 31 33.10 22.42 -23.63
N GLN A 32 33.21 23.55 -22.92
CA GLN A 32 34.00 24.70 -23.35
C GLN A 32 35.49 24.36 -23.47
N ARG A 33 36.06 23.63 -22.50
CA ARG A 33 37.45 23.18 -22.54
C ARG A 33 37.69 22.20 -23.68
N PHE A 34 36.79 21.26 -23.90
CA PHE A 34 36.90 20.30 -24.99
C PHE A 34 36.86 21.01 -26.36
N GLN A 35 35.93 21.95 -26.51
CA GLN A 35 35.78 22.73 -27.73
C GLN A 35 37.02 23.61 -28.01
N SER A 36 37.58 24.26 -26.98
CA SER A 36 38.76 25.11 -27.17
C SER A 36 40.05 24.29 -27.35
N SER A 37 40.26 23.22 -26.58
CA SER A 37 41.51 22.48 -26.55
C SER A 37 41.65 21.39 -27.61
N VAL A 38 40.55 20.74 -28.00
CA VAL A 38 40.59 19.60 -28.94
C VAL A 38 40.02 19.98 -30.29
N TRP A 39 38.82 20.57 -30.30
CA TRP A 39 38.08 20.79 -31.53
C TRP A 39 38.70 21.88 -32.42
N THR A 40 39.00 23.04 -31.82
CA THR A 40 39.53 24.21 -32.53
C THR A 40 40.89 23.94 -33.21
N PRO A 41 41.92 23.44 -32.50
CA PRO A 41 43.21 23.13 -33.13
C PRO A 41 43.12 21.92 -34.08
N GLY A 42 42.25 20.94 -33.78
CA GLY A 42 42.01 19.80 -34.66
C GLY A 42 41.50 20.22 -36.03
N LYS A 43 40.53 21.14 -36.07
CA LYS A 43 39.96 21.68 -37.32
C LYS A 43 40.96 22.50 -38.12
N GLN A 44 41.82 23.27 -37.46
CA GLN A 44 42.87 24.02 -38.15
C GLN A 44 43.93 23.09 -38.75
N ARG A 45 44.39 22.08 -37.99
CA ARG A 45 45.35 21.08 -38.48
C ARG A 45 44.78 20.24 -39.62
N SER A 46 43.51 19.84 -39.55
CA SER A 46 42.90 19.05 -40.62
C SER A 46 42.76 19.82 -41.93
N ARG A 47 42.49 21.14 -41.87
CA ARG A 47 42.49 22.01 -43.06
C ARG A 47 43.86 22.10 -43.71
N VAL A 48 44.89 22.41 -42.92
CA VAL A 48 46.28 22.50 -43.44
C VAL A 48 46.73 21.17 -44.05
N PHE A 49 46.36 20.04 -43.42
CA PHE A 49 46.66 18.71 -43.97
C PHE A 49 45.89 18.41 -45.27
N ALA A 50 44.63 18.80 -45.35
CA ALA A 50 43.82 18.62 -46.55
C ALA A 50 44.34 19.44 -47.74
N ASP A 51 44.80 20.66 -47.47
CA ASP A 51 45.40 21.53 -48.50
C ASP A 51 46.75 20.98 -48.99
N ALA A 52 47.55 20.37 -48.11
CA ALA A 52 48.83 19.78 -48.46
C ALA A 52 48.71 18.45 -49.23
N HIS A 53 47.72 17.61 -48.88
CA HIS A 53 47.55 16.26 -49.42
C HIS A 53 46.07 15.93 -49.73
N PRO A 54 45.49 16.50 -50.80
CA PRO A 54 44.05 16.43 -51.06
C PRO A 54 43.52 15.01 -51.31
N ILE A 55 44.30 14.16 -52.01
CA ILE A 55 43.89 12.78 -52.32
C ILE A 55 43.80 11.95 -51.04
N THR A 56 44.83 11.99 -50.19
CA THR A 56 44.86 11.26 -48.93
C THR A 56 43.77 11.73 -47.98
N ALA A 57 43.50 13.04 -47.94
CA ALA A 57 42.45 13.61 -47.12
C ALA A 57 41.04 13.11 -47.52
N ILE A 58 40.75 13.00 -48.82
CA ILE A 58 39.48 12.43 -49.31
C ILE A 58 39.35 10.96 -48.90
N PHE A 59 40.41 10.15 -49.08
CA PHE A 59 40.40 8.75 -48.65
C PHE A 59 40.15 8.61 -47.14
N LEU A 60 40.87 9.37 -46.31
CA LEU A 60 40.65 9.39 -44.86
C LEU A 60 39.23 9.83 -44.49
N GLY A 61 38.67 10.81 -45.21
CA GLY A 61 37.30 11.27 -45.01
C GLY A 61 36.27 10.17 -45.29
N ILE A 62 36.41 9.47 -46.41
CA ILE A 62 35.51 8.36 -46.79
C ILE A 62 35.67 7.19 -45.82
N PHE A 63 36.90 6.75 -45.54
CA PHE A 63 37.14 5.66 -44.57
C PHE A 63 36.67 6.03 -43.17
N GLY A 64 36.86 7.27 -42.74
CA GLY A 64 36.36 7.79 -41.46
C GLY A 64 34.84 7.79 -41.42
N ALA A 65 34.17 8.27 -42.47
CA ALA A 65 32.73 8.24 -42.57
C ALA A 65 32.17 6.81 -42.58
N LEU A 66 32.81 5.88 -43.30
CA LEU A 66 32.44 4.47 -43.31
C LEU A 66 32.68 3.81 -41.95
N ALA A 67 33.73 4.18 -41.22
CA ALA A 67 34.02 3.67 -39.88
C ALA A 67 33.06 4.22 -38.81
N LEU A 68 32.42 5.37 -39.03
CA LEU A 68 31.39 5.87 -38.12
C LEU A 68 30.14 4.97 -38.11
N VAL A 69 29.80 4.32 -39.22
CA VAL A 69 28.64 3.42 -39.30
C VAL A 69 28.74 2.24 -38.32
N PRO A 70 29.82 1.41 -38.32
CA PRO A 70 29.95 0.31 -37.37
C PRO A 70 30.06 0.82 -35.93
N VAL A 71 30.76 1.92 -35.67
CA VAL A 71 30.85 2.50 -34.32
C VAL A 71 29.48 2.95 -33.81
N ALA A 72 28.70 3.67 -34.63
CA ALA A 72 27.37 4.11 -34.26
C ALA A 72 26.43 2.93 -34.03
N SER A 73 26.46 1.92 -34.90
CA SER A 73 25.66 0.70 -34.74
C SER A 73 26.00 -0.05 -33.45
N TYR A 74 27.30 -0.13 -33.09
CA TYR A 74 27.74 -0.74 -31.84
C TYR A 74 27.25 0.03 -30.62
N LEU A 75 27.30 1.37 -30.63
CA LEU A 75 26.80 2.21 -29.54
C LEU A 75 25.29 2.06 -29.36
N ILE A 76 24.52 2.05 -30.46
CA ILE A 76 23.06 1.85 -30.41
C ILE A 76 22.73 0.46 -29.87
N PHE A 77 23.43 -0.57 -30.37
CA PHE A 77 23.22 -1.94 -29.91
C PHE A 77 23.56 -2.10 -28.42
N MET A 78 24.67 -1.52 -27.97
CA MET A 78 25.07 -1.55 -26.56
C MET A 78 24.06 -0.84 -25.66
N ALA A 79 23.60 0.35 -26.06
CA ALA A 79 22.55 1.07 -25.34
C ALA A 79 21.24 0.26 -25.29
N PHE A 80 20.85 -0.36 -26.41
CA PHE A 80 19.67 -1.22 -26.48
C PHE A 80 19.79 -2.44 -25.55
N VAL A 81 20.93 -3.10 -25.51
CA VAL A 81 21.19 -4.23 -24.61
C VAL A 81 21.14 -3.80 -23.15
N LEU A 82 21.73 -2.65 -22.80
CA LEU A 82 21.67 -2.11 -21.43
C LEU A 82 20.22 -1.83 -21.01
N VAL A 83 19.46 -1.10 -21.83
CA VAL A 83 18.06 -0.78 -21.54
C VAL A 83 17.24 -2.06 -21.40
N SER A 84 17.39 -3.00 -22.33
CA SER A 84 16.67 -4.28 -22.30
C SER A 84 16.99 -5.08 -21.03
N CYS A 85 18.27 -5.15 -20.65
CA CYS A 85 18.72 -5.85 -19.45
C CYS A 85 18.14 -5.21 -18.18
N VAL A 86 18.20 -3.88 -18.06
CA VAL A 86 17.63 -3.15 -16.92
C VAL A 86 16.11 -3.33 -16.86
N SER A 87 15.40 -3.24 -17.98
CA SER A 87 13.96 -3.44 -18.03
C SER A 87 13.56 -4.86 -17.61
N VAL A 88 14.27 -5.89 -18.07
CA VAL A 88 14.02 -7.28 -17.67
C VAL A 88 14.32 -7.48 -16.18
N ALA A 89 15.45 -6.97 -15.69
CA ALA A 89 15.79 -7.06 -14.27
C ALA A 89 14.73 -6.39 -13.38
N LEU A 90 14.24 -5.20 -13.79
CA LEU A 90 13.21 -4.48 -13.06
C LEU A 90 11.87 -5.24 -13.09
N ALA A 91 11.47 -5.77 -14.25
CA ALA A 91 10.25 -6.56 -14.38
C ALA A 91 10.29 -7.81 -13.48
N LEU A 92 11.42 -8.52 -13.46
CA LEU A 92 11.62 -9.69 -12.59
C LEU A 92 11.63 -9.31 -11.10
N ALA A 93 12.31 -8.21 -10.73
CA ALA A 93 12.33 -7.74 -9.35
C ALA A 93 10.94 -7.37 -8.83
N ILE A 94 10.16 -6.64 -9.63
CA ILE A 94 8.78 -6.29 -9.31
C ILE A 94 7.91 -7.55 -9.24
N GLY A 95 8.00 -8.43 -10.24
CA GLY A 95 7.24 -9.67 -10.28
C GLY A 95 7.51 -10.57 -9.07
N PHE A 96 8.78 -10.72 -8.69
CA PHE A 96 9.17 -11.50 -7.52
C PHE A 96 8.69 -10.87 -6.22
N THR A 97 8.78 -9.53 -6.08
CA THR A 97 8.30 -8.81 -4.91
C THR A 97 6.78 -8.98 -4.73
N LEU A 98 6.01 -8.85 -5.81
CA LEU A 98 4.57 -9.07 -5.79
C LEU A 98 4.21 -10.53 -5.48
N PHE A 99 4.94 -11.48 -6.06
CA PHE A 99 4.73 -12.91 -5.81
C PHE A 99 4.97 -13.26 -4.34
N VAL A 100 6.11 -12.87 -3.78
CA VAL A 100 6.44 -13.11 -2.37
C VAL A 100 5.45 -12.38 -1.45
N GLY A 101 5.12 -11.12 -1.76
CA GLY A 101 4.14 -10.34 -1.00
C GLY A 101 2.75 -10.98 -0.99
N PHE A 102 2.30 -11.52 -2.12
CA PHE A 102 1.03 -12.23 -2.23
C PHE A 102 1.01 -13.49 -1.35
N TRP A 103 2.04 -14.33 -1.43
CA TRP A 103 2.12 -15.55 -0.62
C TRP A 103 2.24 -15.25 0.88
N ALA A 104 3.03 -14.24 1.26
CA ALA A 104 3.12 -13.78 2.63
C ALA A 104 1.75 -13.29 3.15
N GLY A 105 1.02 -12.53 2.34
CA GLY A 105 -0.33 -12.07 2.66
C GLY A 105 -1.32 -13.22 2.84
N VAL A 106 -1.31 -14.20 1.93
CA VAL A 106 -2.15 -15.41 2.04
C VAL A 106 -1.82 -16.20 3.31
N PHE A 107 -0.54 -16.42 3.60
CA PHE A 107 -0.11 -17.13 4.80
C PHE A 107 -0.56 -16.40 6.09
N LEU A 108 -0.39 -15.08 6.13
CA LEU A 108 -0.82 -14.25 7.24
C LEU A 108 -2.34 -14.28 7.42
N PHE A 109 -3.10 -14.21 6.31
CA PHE A 109 -4.56 -14.31 6.33
C PHE A 109 -5.03 -15.64 6.92
N PHE A 110 -4.47 -16.77 6.48
CA PHE A 110 -4.80 -18.09 7.02
C PHE A 110 -4.41 -18.22 8.50
N THR A 111 -3.26 -17.68 8.89
CA THR A 111 -2.83 -17.67 10.29
C THR A 111 -3.81 -16.90 11.16
N LEU A 112 -4.23 -15.71 10.73
CA LEU A 112 -5.24 -14.91 11.44
C LEU A 112 -6.59 -15.63 11.52
N LEU A 113 -7.01 -16.29 10.44
CA LEU A 113 -8.25 -17.06 10.42
C LEU A 113 -8.21 -18.23 11.42
N LEU A 114 -7.08 -18.94 11.50
CA LEU A 114 -6.88 -20.02 12.47
C LEU A 114 -6.89 -19.50 13.90
N VAL A 115 -6.20 -18.39 14.18
CA VAL A 115 -6.20 -17.74 15.50
C VAL A 115 -7.61 -17.27 15.87
N LEU A 116 -8.36 -16.72 14.92
CA LEU A 116 -9.75 -16.32 15.15
C LEU A 116 -10.63 -17.54 15.48
N CYS A 117 -10.52 -18.62 14.71
CA CYS A 117 -11.25 -19.85 14.99
C CYS A 117 -10.91 -20.42 16.38
N PHE A 118 -9.61 -20.46 16.71
CA PHE A 118 -9.13 -20.94 18.00
C PHE A 118 -9.65 -20.06 19.15
N THR A 119 -9.60 -18.74 19.01
CA THR A 119 -10.11 -17.82 20.04
C THR A 119 -11.62 -17.91 20.18
N CYS A 120 -12.38 -18.08 19.10
CA CYS A 120 -13.83 -18.34 19.16
C CYS A 120 -14.14 -19.65 19.91
N LEU A 121 -13.45 -20.74 19.57
CA LEU A 121 -13.63 -22.04 20.24
C LEU A 121 -13.23 -21.97 21.72
N ALA A 122 -12.09 -21.34 22.03
CA ALA A 122 -11.64 -21.15 23.41
C ALA A 122 -12.63 -20.29 24.22
N THR A 123 -13.18 -19.23 23.62
CA THR A 123 -14.20 -18.38 24.25
C THR A 123 -15.50 -19.15 24.49
N ALA A 124 -15.95 -19.93 23.50
CA ALA A 124 -17.14 -20.76 23.64
C ALA A 124 -16.96 -21.86 24.70
N ALA A 125 -15.78 -22.49 24.75
CA ALA A 125 -15.43 -23.47 25.77
C ALA A 125 -15.36 -22.86 27.17
N ALA A 126 -14.72 -21.70 27.32
CA ALA A 126 -14.66 -20.98 28.59
C ALA A 126 -16.05 -20.54 29.08
N LEU A 127 -16.90 -20.04 28.17
CA LEU A 127 -18.27 -19.68 28.46
C LEU A 127 -19.10 -20.92 28.86
N GLY A 128 -18.96 -22.02 28.12
CA GLY A 128 -19.62 -23.30 28.44
C GLY A 128 -19.20 -23.84 29.80
N PHE A 129 -17.90 -23.83 30.09
CA PHE A 129 -17.35 -24.23 31.38
C PHE A 129 -17.88 -23.36 32.53
N TYR A 130 -17.90 -22.04 32.33
CA TYR A 130 -18.45 -21.10 33.30
C TYR A 130 -19.94 -21.36 33.59
N LEU A 131 -20.75 -21.53 32.55
CA LEU A 131 -22.17 -21.84 32.68
C LEU A 131 -22.40 -23.16 33.41
N PHE A 132 -21.60 -24.18 33.08
CA PHE A 132 -21.65 -25.49 33.71
C PHE A 132 -21.25 -25.45 35.20
N TYR A 133 -20.13 -24.80 35.52
CA TYR A 133 -19.69 -24.57 36.90
C TYR A 133 -20.79 -23.87 37.73
N ARG A 134 -21.41 -22.84 37.16
CA ARG A 134 -22.48 -22.08 37.83
C ARG A 134 -23.77 -22.89 38.00
N LEU A 135 -24.07 -23.78 37.07
CA LEU A 135 -25.20 -24.70 37.19
C LEU A 135 -24.98 -25.68 38.36
N ILE A 136 -23.78 -26.24 38.48
CA ILE A 136 -23.43 -27.13 39.61
C ILE A 136 -23.66 -26.40 40.94
N PHE A 137 -23.23 -25.14 41.05
CA PHE A 137 -23.43 -24.34 42.25
C PHE A 137 -24.92 -24.19 42.60
N HIS A 138 -25.77 -23.88 41.63
CA HIS A 138 -27.23 -23.76 41.83
C HIS A 138 -27.92 -25.07 42.20
N VAL A 139 -27.38 -26.21 41.75
CA VAL A 139 -27.94 -27.54 42.07
C VAL A 139 -27.55 -27.96 43.48
N GLN A 140 -26.40 -27.51 44.00
CA GLN A 140 -25.91 -27.89 45.33
C GLN A 140 -26.37 -26.98 46.47
N SER A 141 -26.72 -25.71 46.20
CA SER A 141 -27.21 -24.80 47.26
C SER A 141 -28.67 -25.10 47.62
N GLU A 142 -28.99 -25.23 48.91
CA GLU A 142 -30.38 -25.45 49.40
C GLU A 142 -31.35 -24.32 49.01
N ASP A 143 -30.85 -23.08 48.88
CA ASP A 143 -31.63 -21.92 48.42
C ASP A 143 -31.75 -21.84 46.88
N GLY A 144 -30.97 -22.65 46.17
CA GLY A 144 -30.91 -22.65 44.72
C GLY A 144 -32.20 -23.24 44.16
N GLN A 145 -32.96 -22.46 43.40
CA GLN A 145 -34.18 -22.92 42.69
C GLN A 145 -33.87 -23.91 41.54
N GLY A 146 -32.78 -24.68 41.66
CA GLY A 146 -32.25 -25.63 40.69
C GLY A 146 -32.03 -25.01 39.31
N VAL A 147 -32.33 -25.81 38.28
CA VAL A 147 -32.15 -25.44 36.87
C VAL A 147 -33.00 -24.22 36.49
N ARG A 148 -34.18 -24.03 37.10
CA ARG A 148 -35.08 -22.91 36.80
C ARG A 148 -34.51 -21.57 37.26
N GLY A 149 -33.98 -21.52 38.49
CA GLY A 149 -33.31 -20.32 39.01
C GLY A 149 -32.09 -19.94 38.17
N TRP A 150 -31.26 -20.93 37.84
CA TRP A 150 -30.10 -20.74 36.97
C TRP A 150 -30.48 -20.19 35.59
N ALA A 151 -31.54 -20.73 34.95
CA ALA A 151 -31.98 -20.27 33.64
C ALA A 151 -32.49 -18.83 33.68
N TYR A 152 -33.24 -18.46 34.73
CA TYR A 152 -33.72 -17.10 34.92
C TYR A 152 -32.57 -16.11 35.14
N GLU A 153 -31.61 -16.47 35.99
CA GLU A 153 -30.41 -15.65 36.22
C GLU A 153 -29.57 -15.48 34.94
N THR A 154 -29.31 -16.58 34.23
CA THR A 154 -28.50 -16.58 33.01
C THR A 154 -29.15 -15.74 31.91
N LYS A 155 -30.47 -15.85 31.74
CA LYS A 155 -31.25 -15.02 30.81
C LYS A 155 -31.16 -13.54 31.16
N ASN A 156 -31.31 -13.18 32.43
CA ASN A 156 -31.26 -11.79 32.88
C ASN A 156 -29.86 -11.18 32.80
N ARG A 157 -28.80 -12.00 32.85
CA ARG A 157 -27.41 -11.54 32.68
C ARG A 157 -27.00 -11.41 31.21
N LEU A 158 -27.50 -12.29 30.34
CA LEU A 158 -27.14 -12.31 28.91
C LEU A 158 -27.92 -11.28 28.07
N VAL A 159 -29.19 -11.02 28.43
CA VAL A 159 -30.00 -10.01 27.75
C VAL A 159 -29.80 -8.67 28.48
N PRO A 160 -29.18 -7.66 27.85
CA PRO A 160 -29.09 -6.34 28.46
C PRO A 160 -30.50 -5.83 28.73
N SER A 161 -30.74 -5.28 29.92
CA SER A 161 -32.05 -4.74 30.32
C SER A 161 -32.63 -3.77 29.30
N GLY A 162 -31.77 -3.03 28.58
CA GLY A 162 -32.17 -2.16 27.47
C GLY A 162 -32.82 -2.91 26.30
N VAL A 163 -32.28 -4.07 25.88
CA VAL A 163 -32.85 -4.87 24.78
C VAL A 163 -34.24 -5.39 25.15
N GLN A 164 -34.42 -5.76 26.41
CA GLN A 164 -35.71 -6.20 26.92
C GLN A 164 -36.73 -5.06 26.92
N GLN A 165 -36.31 -3.86 27.37
CA GLN A 165 -37.14 -2.67 27.32
C GLN A 165 -37.53 -2.28 25.87
N TYR A 166 -36.63 -2.44 24.91
CA TYR A 166 -36.95 -2.22 23.49
C TYR A 166 -37.97 -3.25 22.97
N ALA A 167 -37.82 -4.52 23.32
CA ALA A 167 -38.76 -5.57 22.92
C ALA A 167 -40.17 -5.31 23.50
N ASP A 168 -40.26 -4.97 24.80
CA ASP A 168 -41.51 -4.68 25.48
C ASP A 168 -42.21 -3.43 24.88
N ASN A 169 -41.44 -2.37 24.61
CA ASN A 169 -41.96 -1.16 23.96
C ASN A 169 -42.44 -1.43 22.53
N ALA A 170 -41.71 -2.25 21.76
CA ALA A 170 -42.13 -2.63 20.41
C ALA A 170 -43.43 -3.45 20.44
N GLN A 171 -43.56 -4.38 21.37
CA GLN A 171 -44.76 -5.19 21.55
C GLN A 171 -45.96 -4.34 21.98
N LYS A 172 -45.77 -3.41 22.92
CA LYS A 172 -46.80 -2.44 23.33
C LYS A 172 -47.26 -1.58 22.16
N LYS A 173 -46.31 -1.01 21.40
CA LYS A 173 -46.62 -0.16 20.25
C LYS A 173 -47.38 -0.94 19.16
N ALA A 174 -47.02 -2.20 18.93
CA ALA A 174 -47.76 -3.07 18.00
C ALA A 174 -49.21 -3.28 18.47
N ALA A 175 -49.43 -3.57 19.76
CA ALA A 175 -50.77 -3.71 20.32
C ALA A 175 -51.60 -2.42 20.19
N ASP A 176 -50.99 -1.26 20.43
CA ASP A 176 -51.64 0.05 20.28
C ASP A 176 -52.08 0.30 18.82
N TYR A 177 -51.27 -0.11 17.84
CA TYR A 177 -51.65 -0.02 16.41
C TYR A 177 -52.86 -0.91 16.07
N TYR A 178 -52.90 -2.15 16.56
CA TYR A 178 -54.03 -3.05 16.32
C TYR A 178 -55.33 -2.54 16.96
N ALA A 179 -55.25 -1.99 18.18
CA ALA A 179 -56.41 -1.40 18.85
C ALA A 179 -56.96 -0.20 18.06
N THR A 180 -56.07 0.71 17.65
CA THR A 180 -56.45 1.91 16.86
C THR A 180 -57.08 1.52 15.52
N ALA A 181 -56.49 0.54 14.82
CA ALA A 181 -57.03 0.06 13.54
C ALA A 181 -58.43 -0.57 13.71
N LYS A 182 -58.65 -1.32 14.79
CA LYS A 182 -59.96 -1.93 15.11
C LYS A 182 -61.03 -0.88 15.42
N GLU A 183 -60.67 0.18 16.13
CA GLU A 183 -61.59 1.30 16.37
C GLU A 183 -61.93 2.03 15.08
N GLN A 184 -60.96 2.21 14.18
CA GLN A 184 -61.18 2.83 12.87
C GLN A 184 -62.11 1.97 11.98
N SER A 185 -61.96 0.65 11.96
CA SER A 185 -62.84 -0.23 11.19
C SER A 185 -64.28 -0.20 11.72
N LEU A 186 -64.48 -0.18 13.04
CA LEU A 186 -65.80 -0.09 13.66
C LEU A 186 -66.53 1.22 13.34
N LYS A 187 -65.80 2.33 13.24
CA LYS A 187 -66.38 3.63 12.84
C LYS A 187 -66.81 3.64 11.38
N LEU A 188 -66.13 2.91 10.50
CA LEU A 188 -66.50 2.82 9.09
C LEU A 188 -67.84 2.10 8.88
N ASP A 189 -68.12 1.06 9.68
CA ASP A 189 -69.39 0.30 9.58
C ASP A 189 -70.62 1.08 10.09
N GLN A 190 -70.42 2.20 10.79
CA GLN A 190 -71.49 3.05 11.32
C GLN A 190 -71.86 4.22 10.39
N MET A 191 -71.13 4.41 9.30
CA MET A 191 -71.40 5.43 8.27
C MET A 191 -72.17 4.83 7.11
#